data_AF-A0A1J4YYR9-F1
#
_entry.id   AF-A0A1J4YYR9-F1
#
_cell.length_a   1.000
_cell.length_b   1.000
_cell.length_c   1.000
_cell.angle_alpha   90.00
_cell.angle_beta   90.00
_cell.angle_gamma   90.00
#
_symmetry.space_group_name_H-M   'P 1'
#
loop_
_entity.id
_entity.type
_entity.pdbx_description
1 polymer ?
#
loop_
_entity_poly.entity_id
_entity_poly.type
_entity_poly.pdbx_seq_one_letter_code
_entity_poly.pdbx_strand_id
1 'polypeptide(L)'
;KGKFIQFSPSPNGLPTIRDFDVLIYCITWIVNAALEGRDDDVGSTYEFEVEDFYRFSGRPRNGERESLFIQGLDRLVGSTITTNTKPIGLDNQSFNFVEHYQLDQDERGRLKSVRIKIPHTFYCLAHNEFFGTVHSDYFTLSAARRLIYLFLKQLCGSEEKLLVPYSKLYAVTGSTSPLRKFLPVIDELVTKPLPEFSSEKNDGAENLSVILIG
;
A
#
# COMPACT_ATOMS: atom_id res chain seq x y z
N LYS A 1 11.87 27.00 4.39
CA LYS A 1 10.89 26.20 5.17
C LYS A 1 11.01 24.74 4.72
N GLY A 2 11.17 23.79 5.63
CA GLY A 2 11.29 22.37 5.27
C GLY A 2 10.00 21.81 4.65
N LYS A 3 10.11 20.78 3.81
CA LYS A 3 8.97 19.97 3.38
C LYS A 3 8.44 19.18 4.59
N PHE A 4 7.12 19.08 4.75
CA PHE A 4 6.52 18.25 5.79
C PHE A 4 5.35 17.43 5.24
N ILE A 5 5.12 16.29 5.88
CA ILE A 5 3.92 15.47 5.72
C ILE A 5 3.47 15.15 7.15
N GLN A 6 2.19 15.41 7.45
CA GLN A 6 1.57 15.16 8.73
C GLN A 6 0.38 14.23 8.54
N PHE A 7 0.24 13.25 9.44
CA PHE A 7 -0.88 12.33 9.46
C PHE A 7 -1.76 12.64 10.68
N SER A 8 -3.05 12.84 10.43
CA SER A 8 -4.06 13.00 11.47
C SER A 8 -4.89 11.71 11.54
N PRO A 9 -4.92 11.01 12.69
CA PRO A 9 -5.64 9.75 12.84
C PRO A 9 -7.16 9.95 12.90
N SER A 10 -7.89 8.92 12.49
CA SER A 10 -9.30 8.74 12.83
C SER A 10 -9.49 8.42 14.33
N PRO A 11 -10.73 8.45 14.86
CA PRO A 11 -11.03 7.90 16.20
C PRO A 11 -10.62 6.43 16.38
N ASN A 12 -10.55 5.67 15.28
CA ASN A 12 -10.15 4.27 15.26
C ASN A 12 -8.63 4.08 15.02
N GLY A 13 -7.85 5.16 15.04
CA GLY A 13 -6.41 5.17 14.80
C GLY A 13 -6.00 5.44 13.35
N LEU A 14 -4.70 5.30 13.06
CA LEU A 14 -4.13 5.43 11.71
C LEU A 14 -4.32 4.14 10.89
N PRO A 15 -4.54 4.24 9.57
CA PRO A 15 -4.56 3.08 8.70
C PRO A 15 -3.25 2.30 8.79
N THR A 16 -3.39 0.98 8.82
CA THR A 16 -2.27 0.05 8.75
C THR A 16 -1.91 -0.23 7.30
N ILE A 17 -0.72 -0.79 7.07
CA ILE A 17 -0.31 -1.24 5.73
C ILE A 17 -1.29 -2.24 5.09
N ARG A 18 -2.08 -2.97 5.91
CA ARG A 18 -3.08 -3.92 5.40
C ARG A 18 -4.40 -3.25 5.04
N ASP A 19 -4.72 -2.10 5.62
CA ASP A 19 -5.93 -1.36 5.25
C ASP A 19 -5.77 -0.83 3.82
N PHE A 20 -4.56 -0.40 3.45
CA PHE A 20 -4.23 0.07 2.11
C PHE A 20 -4.37 -0.98 0.99
N ASP A 21 -4.53 -2.26 1.32
CA ASP A 21 -4.75 -3.30 0.30
C ASP A 21 -6.04 -3.05 -0.50
N VAL A 22 -7.06 -2.42 0.10
CA VAL A 22 -8.28 -2.04 -0.61
C VAL A 22 -8.02 -0.95 -1.66
N LEU A 23 -7.09 -0.03 -1.38
CA LEU A 23 -6.68 0.98 -2.35
C LEU A 23 -5.88 0.35 -3.49
N ILE A 24 -4.97 -0.57 -3.18
CA ILE A 24 -4.23 -1.34 -4.19
C ILE A 24 -5.20 -2.09 -5.11
N TYR A 25 -6.24 -2.70 -4.54
CA TYR A 25 -7.28 -3.38 -5.32
C TYR A 25 -8.00 -2.43 -6.29
N CYS A 26 -8.43 -1.25 -5.82
CA CYS A 26 -9.07 -0.25 -6.68
C CYS A 26 -8.12 0.31 -7.76
N ILE A 27 -6.88 0.61 -7.39
CA ILE A 27 -5.84 1.12 -8.31
C ILE A 27 -5.54 0.10 -9.41
N THR A 28 -5.61 -1.20 -9.11
CA THR A 28 -5.40 -2.25 -10.12
C THR A 28 -6.41 -2.14 -11.27
N TRP A 29 -7.65 -1.71 -11.00
CA TRP A 29 -8.64 -1.50 -12.07
C TRP A 29 -8.29 -0.30 -12.96
N ILE A 30 -7.78 0.78 -12.36
CA ILE A 30 -7.31 1.97 -13.08
C ILE A 30 -6.16 1.61 -14.02
N VAL A 31 -5.15 0.91 -13.49
CA VAL A 31 -3.97 0.50 -14.27
C VAL A 31 -4.37 -0.44 -15.40
N ASN A 32 -5.23 -1.43 -15.13
CA ASN A 32 -5.68 -2.37 -16.17
C ASN A 32 -6.53 -1.69 -17.25
N ALA A 33 -7.42 -0.75 -16.87
CA ALA A 33 -8.20 0.01 -17.83
C ALA A 33 -7.29 0.82 -18.77
N ALA A 34 -6.26 1.49 -18.23
CA ALA A 34 -5.29 2.21 -19.04
C ALA A 34 -4.49 1.28 -19.98
N LEU A 35 -4.05 0.11 -19.49
CA LEU A 35 -3.35 -0.89 -20.33
C LEU A 35 -4.21 -1.42 -21.49
N GLU A 36 -5.54 -1.47 -21.30
CA GLU A 36 -6.50 -1.91 -22.30
C GLU A 36 -7.04 -0.77 -23.18
N GLY A 37 -6.60 0.48 -22.96
CA GLY A 37 -7.11 1.66 -23.67
C GLY A 37 -8.57 1.99 -23.34
N ARG A 38 -8.98 1.73 -22.10
CA ARG A 38 -10.34 1.91 -21.56
C ARG A 38 -10.37 2.93 -20.41
N ASP A 39 -9.54 3.96 -20.47
CA ASP A 39 -9.43 4.98 -19.42
C ASP A 39 -10.79 5.65 -19.08
N ASP A 40 -11.67 5.78 -20.08
CA ASP A 40 -13.02 6.35 -19.89
C ASP A 40 -13.96 5.47 -19.03
N ASP A 41 -13.60 4.20 -18.80
CA ASP A 41 -14.39 3.26 -17.99
C ASP A 41 -14.15 3.40 -16.48
N VAL A 42 -13.10 4.14 -16.06
CA VAL A 42 -12.72 4.27 -14.65
C VAL A 42 -13.05 5.66 -14.06
N GLY A 43 -13.81 5.66 -12.98
CA GLY A 43 -14.24 6.87 -12.28
C GLY A 43 -13.53 7.10 -10.94
N SER A 44 -14.23 7.77 -10.02
CA SER A 44 -13.76 7.97 -8.63
C SER A 44 -14.42 7.00 -7.63
N THR A 45 -15.45 6.27 -8.07
CA THR A 45 -16.24 5.35 -7.23
C THR A 45 -16.13 3.94 -7.78
N TYR A 46 -15.80 2.99 -6.91
CA TYR A 46 -15.53 1.59 -7.22
C TYR A 46 -16.46 0.72 -6.41
N GLU A 47 -17.06 -0.30 -7.02
CA GLU A 47 -17.96 -1.22 -6.33
C GLU A 47 -17.54 -2.67 -6.59
N PHE A 48 -17.31 -3.43 -5.52
CA PHE A 48 -16.87 -4.82 -5.60
C PHE A 48 -17.50 -5.69 -4.52
N GLU A 49 -17.63 -6.98 -4.85
CA GLU A 49 -17.95 -8.01 -3.89
C GLU A 49 -16.77 -8.24 -2.92
N VAL A 50 -17.06 -8.34 -1.64
CA VAL A 50 -16.04 -8.53 -0.60
C VAL A 50 -15.31 -9.85 -0.75
N GLU A 51 -15.97 -10.87 -1.31
CA GLU A 51 -15.35 -12.16 -1.64
C GLU A 51 -14.22 -12.01 -2.66
N ASP A 52 -14.40 -11.14 -3.66
CA ASP A 52 -13.40 -10.90 -4.71
C ASP A 52 -12.16 -10.22 -4.13
N PHE A 53 -12.35 -9.24 -3.25
CA PHE A 53 -11.25 -8.60 -2.53
C PHE A 53 -10.46 -9.58 -1.65
N TYR A 54 -11.14 -10.47 -0.93
CA TYR A 54 -10.47 -11.48 -0.10
C TYR A 54 -9.68 -12.48 -0.94
N ARG A 55 -10.24 -12.91 -2.08
CA ARG A 55 -9.57 -13.75 -3.06
C ARG A 55 -8.34 -13.05 -3.67
N PHE A 56 -8.49 -11.81 -4.11
CA PHE A 56 -7.37 -11.00 -4.64
C PHE A 56 -6.24 -10.87 -3.62
N SER A 57 -6.60 -10.60 -2.37
CA SER A 57 -5.63 -10.34 -1.31
C SER A 57 -5.12 -11.60 -0.59
N GLY A 58 -5.42 -12.79 -1.13
CA GLY A 58 -4.95 -14.09 -0.66
C GLY A 58 -5.39 -14.45 0.76
N ARG A 59 -6.55 -13.96 1.20
CA ARG A 59 -7.03 -14.10 2.59
C ARG A 59 -8.36 -14.86 2.63
N PRO A 60 -8.51 -15.87 3.50
CA PRO A 60 -9.80 -16.51 3.70
C PRO A 60 -10.75 -15.53 4.39
N ARG A 61 -12.01 -15.53 3.98
CA ARG A 61 -13.05 -14.69 4.60
C ARG A 61 -13.61 -15.35 5.87
N ASN A 62 -13.75 -14.59 6.95
CA ASN A 62 -14.45 -14.99 8.17
C ASN A 62 -15.04 -13.75 8.89
N GLY A 63 -15.87 -13.97 9.92
CA GLY A 63 -16.56 -12.88 10.61
C GLY A 63 -15.64 -11.88 11.32
N GLU A 64 -14.51 -12.34 11.87
CA GLU A 64 -13.52 -11.45 12.49
C GLU A 64 -12.88 -10.52 11.44
N ARG A 65 -12.50 -11.07 10.28
CA ARG A 65 -11.91 -10.30 9.19
C ARG A 65 -12.88 -9.29 8.60
N GLU A 66 -14.16 -9.63 8.53
CA GLU A 66 -15.21 -8.70 8.12
C GLU A 66 -15.24 -7.46 9.04
N SER A 67 -15.22 -7.67 10.36
CA SER A 67 -15.11 -6.57 11.34
C SER A 67 -13.82 -5.77 11.17
N LEU A 68 -12.67 -6.44 10.99
CA LEU A 68 -11.39 -5.78 10.79
C LEU A 68 -11.34 -4.96 9.49
N PHE A 69 -12.01 -5.43 8.44
CA PHE A 69 -12.11 -4.74 7.16
C PHE A 69 -12.94 -3.45 7.30
N ILE A 70 -14.09 -3.51 7.97
CA ILE A 70 -14.91 -2.32 8.26
C ILE A 70 -14.11 -1.31 9.09
N GLN A 71 -13.43 -1.77 10.16
CA GLN A 71 -12.56 -0.91 10.96
C GLN A 71 -11.41 -0.29 10.12
N GLY A 72 -10.88 -1.03 9.16
CA GLY A 72 -9.87 -0.52 8.21
C GLY A 72 -10.42 0.58 7.31
N LEU A 73 -11.63 0.40 6.78
CA LEU A 73 -12.33 1.44 6.00
C LEU A 73 -12.60 2.69 6.84
N ASP A 74 -13.03 2.54 8.10
CA ASP A 74 -13.22 3.66 9.02
C ASP A 74 -11.91 4.42 9.27
N ARG A 75 -10.80 3.70 9.46
CA ARG A 75 -9.48 4.33 9.60
C ARG A 75 -9.09 5.10 8.34
N LEU A 76 -9.33 4.54 7.15
CA LEU A 76 -8.99 5.17 5.87
C LEU A 76 -9.82 6.43 5.61
N VAL A 77 -11.12 6.41 5.89
CA VAL A 77 -12.00 7.58 5.75
C VAL A 77 -11.69 8.64 6.79
N GLY A 78 -11.55 8.25 8.05
CA GLY A 78 -11.40 9.19 9.16
C GLY A 78 -9.99 9.79 9.30
N SER A 79 -8.99 9.31 8.54
CA SER A 79 -7.62 9.81 8.63
C SER A 79 -7.27 10.71 7.47
N THR A 80 -6.43 11.71 7.75
CA THR A 80 -6.08 12.78 6.80
C THR A 80 -4.58 12.95 6.70
N ILE A 81 -4.08 13.20 5.49
CA ILE A 81 -2.71 13.61 5.21
C ILE A 81 -2.71 15.11 4.93
N THR A 82 -1.84 15.86 5.63
CA THR A 82 -1.58 17.27 5.38
C THR A 82 -0.13 17.48 4.98
N THR A 83 0.13 18.20 3.89
CA THR A 83 1.49 18.49 3.42
C THR A 83 1.59 19.87 2.77
N ASN A 84 2.77 20.50 2.86
CA ASN A 84 3.10 21.72 2.11
C ASN A 84 3.75 21.46 0.74
N THR A 85 3.87 20.19 0.35
CA THR A 85 4.25 19.83 -1.02
C THR A 85 2.98 19.68 -1.85
N LYS A 86 3.01 20.08 -3.13
CA LYS A 86 1.86 19.91 -4.02
C LYS A 86 1.80 18.43 -4.43
N PRO A 87 0.82 17.63 -3.95
CA PRO A 87 0.69 16.25 -4.38
C PRO A 87 0.27 16.22 -5.85
N ILE A 88 0.66 15.17 -6.56
CA ILE A 88 0.24 14.96 -7.95
C ILE A 88 -1.29 14.89 -8.01
N GLY A 89 -1.92 15.72 -8.85
CA GLY A 89 -3.37 15.70 -9.04
C GLY A 89 -4.20 16.42 -7.97
N LEU A 90 -3.57 17.15 -7.05
CA LEU A 90 -4.25 17.97 -6.04
C LEU A 90 -3.81 19.43 -6.05
N ASP A 91 -4.78 20.33 -5.88
CA ASP A 91 -4.54 21.72 -5.48
C ASP A 91 -4.60 21.91 -3.96
N ASN A 92 -5.09 20.90 -3.23
CA ASN A 92 -5.27 20.93 -1.79
C ASN A 92 -4.03 20.43 -1.05
N GLN A 93 -3.72 21.08 0.08
CA GLN A 93 -2.66 20.70 1.01
C GLN A 93 -3.08 19.60 2.00
N SER A 94 -4.33 19.15 1.94
CA SER A 94 -4.93 18.17 2.84
C SER A 94 -5.89 17.25 2.10
N PHE A 95 -5.81 15.93 2.34
CA PHE A 95 -6.68 14.93 1.72
C PHE A 95 -6.80 13.67 2.59
N ASN A 96 -7.92 12.96 2.46
CA ASN A 96 -8.17 11.67 3.11
C ASN A 96 -7.63 10.52 2.24
N PHE A 97 -7.49 9.32 2.80
CA PHE A 97 -7.12 8.14 2.00
C PHE A 97 -8.30 7.61 1.18
N VAL A 98 -9.49 7.69 1.74
CA VAL A 98 -10.78 7.35 1.13
C VAL A 98 -11.75 8.49 1.43
N GLU A 99 -12.54 8.92 0.46
CA GLU A 99 -13.51 10.00 0.68
C GLU A 99 -14.76 9.49 1.39
N HIS A 100 -15.28 8.34 0.95
CA HIS A 100 -16.48 7.73 1.50
C HIS A 100 -16.55 6.23 1.13
N TYR A 101 -17.28 5.44 1.92
CA TYR A 101 -17.66 4.08 1.56
C TYR A 101 -19.11 3.78 1.96
N GLN A 102 -19.74 2.85 1.24
CA GLN A 102 -21.04 2.27 1.52
C GLN A 102 -20.90 0.75 1.52
N LEU A 103 -21.61 0.09 2.43
CA LEU A 103 -21.62 -1.35 2.58
C LEU A 103 -23.00 -1.88 2.20
N ASP A 104 -23.04 -2.97 1.43
CA ASP A 104 -24.25 -3.75 1.21
C ASP A 104 -24.16 -5.06 2.01
N GLN A 105 -25.28 -5.52 2.56
CA GLN A 105 -25.34 -6.78 3.30
C GLN A 105 -26.35 -7.71 2.66
N ASP A 106 -26.07 -9.01 2.71
CA ASP A 106 -27.05 -10.02 2.31
C ASP A 106 -28.21 -10.12 3.32
N GLU A 107 -29.25 -10.89 2.97
CA GLU A 107 -30.43 -11.12 3.83
C GLU A 107 -30.08 -11.73 5.21
N ARG A 108 -28.86 -12.27 5.37
CA ARG A 108 -28.35 -12.87 6.60
C ARG A 108 -27.43 -11.92 7.37
N GLY A 109 -27.31 -10.65 6.94
CA GLY A 109 -26.50 -9.62 7.56
C GLY A 109 -25.00 -9.74 7.29
N ARG A 110 -24.57 -10.58 6.33
CA ARG A 110 -23.15 -10.71 5.98
C ARG A 110 -22.78 -9.65 4.94
N LEU A 111 -21.60 -9.07 5.07
CA LEU A 111 -21.12 -8.03 4.15
C LEU A 111 -21.01 -8.54 2.71
N LYS A 112 -21.83 -8.07 1.80
CA LYS A 112 -21.84 -8.54 0.41
C LYS A 112 -20.85 -7.75 -0.43
N SER A 113 -21.11 -6.47 -0.64
CA SER A 113 -20.30 -5.59 -1.45
C SER A 113 -19.89 -4.31 -0.71
N VAL A 114 -18.87 -3.65 -1.25
CA VAL A 114 -18.45 -2.32 -0.85
C VAL A 114 -18.45 -1.42 -2.06
N ARG A 115 -19.05 -0.24 -1.92
CA ARG A 115 -18.87 0.90 -2.81
C ARG A 115 -17.96 1.91 -2.15
N ILE A 116 -16.81 2.19 -2.74
CA ILE A 116 -15.77 3.07 -2.18
C ILE A 116 -15.46 4.21 -3.13
N LYS A 117 -15.36 5.43 -2.60
CA LYS A 117 -14.92 6.60 -3.35
C LYS A 117 -13.49 6.97 -2.95
N ILE A 118 -12.57 6.92 -3.89
CA ILE A 118 -11.17 7.27 -3.67
C ILE A 118 -10.89 8.71 -4.16
N PRO A 119 -9.99 9.45 -3.49
CA PRO A 119 -9.58 10.77 -3.96
C PRO A 119 -8.96 10.75 -5.35
N HIS A 120 -9.21 11.79 -6.14
CA HIS A 120 -8.63 11.99 -7.48
C HIS A 120 -7.09 11.90 -7.50
N THR A 121 -6.42 12.22 -6.39
CA THR A 121 -4.98 12.02 -6.22
C THR A 121 -4.54 10.61 -6.57
N PHE A 122 -5.26 9.59 -6.10
CA PHE A 122 -4.88 8.19 -6.34
C PHE A 122 -5.04 7.80 -7.81
N TYR A 123 -6.04 8.36 -8.48
CA TYR A 123 -6.18 8.25 -9.94
C TYR A 123 -4.94 8.84 -10.63
N CYS A 124 -4.53 10.07 -10.28
CA CYS A 124 -3.35 10.68 -10.89
C CYS A 124 -2.04 9.95 -10.54
N LEU A 125 -1.92 9.42 -9.32
CA LEU A 125 -0.76 8.63 -8.90
C LEU A 125 -0.66 7.31 -9.67
N ALA A 126 -1.79 6.65 -9.95
CA ALA A 126 -1.84 5.44 -10.77
C ALA A 126 -1.33 5.69 -12.20
N HIS A 127 -1.67 6.83 -12.79
CA HIS A 127 -1.26 7.19 -14.16
C HIS A 127 0.18 7.69 -14.30
N ASN A 128 0.82 8.14 -13.21
CA ASN A 128 2.20 8.65 -13.27
C ASN A 128 3.26 7.54 -13.06
N GLU A 129 2.91 6.27 -13.35
CA GLU A 129 3.78 5.07 -13.16
C GLU A 129 4.33 4.87 -11.73
N PHE A 130 3.92 5.71 -10.77
CA PHE A 130 4.37 5.64 -9.38
C PHE A 130 3.90 4.35 -8.69
N PHE A 131 2.73 3.84 -9.08
CA PHE A 131 2.22 2.56 -8.62
C PHE A 131 2.18 1.59 -9.79
N GLY A 132 3.36 1.06 -10.16
CA GLY A 132 3.40 -0.15 -10.98
C GLY A 132 2.59 -1.27 -10.32
N THR A 133 2.10 -2.23 -11.12
CA THR A 133 1.37 -3.39 -10.62
C THR A 133 2.18 -4.10 -9.52
N VAL A 134 1.54 -4.39 -8.39
CA VAL A 134 2.18 -5.18 -7.31
C VAL A 134 2.12 -6.66 -7.66
N HIS A 135 3.20 -7.39 -7.36
CA HIS A 135 3.22 -8.85 -7.54
C HIS A 135 2.21 -9.55 -6.60
N SER A 136 1.57 -10.64 -7.03
CA SER A 136 0.56 -11.37 -6.24
C SER A 136 1.07 -11.78 -4.85
N ASP A 137 2.32 -12.22 -4.77
CA ASP A 137 2.95 -12.67 -3.52
C ASP A 137 3.17 -11.54 -2.51
N TYR A 138 3.02 -10.27 -2.90
CA TYR A 138 3.04 -9.11 -1.99
C TYR A 138 2.08 -9.31 -0.81
N PHE A 139 0.90 -9.87 -1.05
CA PHE A 139 -0.11 -10.01 -0.02
C PHE A 139 0.25 -11.06 1.05
N THR A 140 1.23 -11.93 0.76
CA THR A 140 1.74 -12.93 1.72
C THR A 140 2.77 -12.34 2.70
N LEU A 141 3.33 -11.18 2.37
CA LEU A 141 4.41 -10.56 3.13
C LEU A 141 3.95 -10.01 4.49
N SER A 142 4.86 -10.03 5.46
CA SER A 142 4.69 -9.36 6.74
C SER A 142 4.61 -7.83 6.57
N ALA A 143 4.08 -7.12 7.56
CA ALA A 143 3.89 -5.66 7.47
C ALA A 143 5.19 -4.89 7.16
N ALA A 144 6.29 -5.26 7.83
CA ALA A 144 7.61 -4.66 7.58
C ALA A 144 8.10 -4.97 6.15
N ARG A 145 7.98 -6.22 5.70
CA ARG A 145 8.41 -6.64 4.36
C ARG A 145 7.59 -5.99 3.25
N ARG A 146 6.30 -5.73 3.47
CA ARG A 146 5.45 -4.96 2.54
C ARG A 146 5.92 -3.52 2.37
N LEU A 147 6.21 -2.83 3.47
CA LEU A 147 6.72 -1.45 3.43
C LEU A 147 8.06 -1.38 2.68
N ILE A 148 8.95 -2.35 2.92
CA ILE A 148 10.22 -2.45 2.21
C ILE A 148 10.02 -2.76 0.73
N TYR A 149 9.12 -3.68 0.37
CA TYR A 149 8.79 -3.98 -1.03
C TYR A 149 8.32 -2.74 -1.79
N LEU A 150 7.34 -2.01 -1.25
CA LEU A 150 6.81 -0.80 -1.90
C LEU A 150 7.90 0.28 -2.04
N PHE A 151 8.74 0.43 -1.02
CA PHE A 151 9.85 1.37 -1.06
C PHE A 151 10.90 0.99 -2.12
N LEU A 152 11.25 -0.29 -2.24
CA LEU A 152 12.19 -0.76 -3.27
C LEU A 152 11.60 -0.63 -4.67
N LYS A 153 10.31 -0.97 -4.86
CA LYS A 153 9.60 -0.80 -6.14
C LYS A 153 9.62 0.66 -6.60
N GLN A 154 9.43 1.59 -5.67
CA GLN A 154 9.52 3.03 -5.94
C GLN A 154 10.92 3.51 -6.34
N LEU A 155 11.99 2.85 -5.85
CA LEU A 155 13.37 3.23 -6.14
C LEU A 155 13.96 2.52 -7.36
N CYS A 156 13.56 1.28 -7.65
CA CYS A 156 14.13 0.46 -8.71
C CYS A 156 13.69 0.88 -10.12
N GLY A 157 12.76 1.82 -10.27
CA GLY A 157 12.37 2.36 -11.58
C GLY A 157 13.49 3.11 -12.34
N SER A 158 14.63 3.38 -11.70
CA SER A 158 15.73 4.17 -12.29
C SER A 158 17.09 3.49 -12.38
N GLU A 159 17.33 2.37 -11.70
CA GLU A 159 18.67 1.75 -11.56
C GLU A 159 18.58 0.22 -11.51
N GLU A 160 19.48 -0.48 -12.21
CA GLU A 160 19.54 -1.96 -12.23
C GLU A 160 19.92 -2.56 -10.86
N LYS A 161 20.66 -1.81 -10.04
CA LYS A 161 21.14 -2.25 -8.73
C LYS A 161 21.07 -1.11 -7.71
N LEU A 162 20.41 -1.35 -6.59
CA LEU A 162 20.31 -0.41 -5.48
C LEU A 162 21.16 -0.86 -4.29
N LEU A 163 21.88 0.08 -3.68
CA LEU A 163 22.50 -0.10 -2.37
C LEU A 163 21.70 0.69 -1.34
N VAL A 164 21.03 -0.01 -0.42
CA VAL A 164 20.14 0.60 0.56
C VAL A 164 20.67 0.37 1.98
N PRO A 165 21.03 1.43 2.72
CA PRO A 165 21.47 1.28 4.11
C PRO A 165 20.39 0.63 5.00
N TYR A 166 20.81 -0.20 5.95
CA TYR A 166 19.88 -0.84 6.91
C TYR A 166 19.09 0.19 7.72
N SER A 167 19.71 1.32 8.05
CA SER A 167 19.05 2.44 8.73
C SER A 167 17.89 3.04 7.93
N LYS A 168 18.00 3.07 6.60
CA LYS A 168 16.95 3.57 5.70
C LYS A 168 15.79 2.58 5.62
N LEU A 169 16.10 1.28 5.48
CA LEU A 169 15.09 0.22 5.52
C LEU A 169 14.34 0.21 6.86
N TYR A 170 15.06 0.34 7.97
CA TYR A 170 14.49 0.46 9.31
C TYR A 170 13.54 1.66 9.41
N ALA A 171 13.97 2.84 8.96
CA ALA A 171 13.15 4.05 8.99
C ALA A 171 11.86 3.91 8.17
N VAL A 172 11.92 3.26 7.00
CA VAL A 172 10.75 3.00 6.14
C VAL A 172 9.68 2.16 6.85
N THR A 173 10.08 1.23 7.72
CA THR A 173 9.12 0.40 8.44
C THR A 173 8.37 1.11 9.56
N GLY A 174 8.84 2.29 9.99
CA GLY A 174 8.30 2.99 11.16
C GLY A 174 8.51 2.23 12.48
N SER A 175 9.41 1.24 12.50
CA SER A 175 9.74 0.48 13.71
C SER A 175 10.25 1.42 14.80
N THR A 176 9.79 1.20 16.04
CA THR A 176 10.23 1.92 17.24
C THR A 176 11.19 1.09 18.10
N SER A 177 11.43 -0.17 17.71
CA SER A 177 12.33 -1.07 18.41
C SER A 177 13.79 -0.80 18.03
N PRO A 178 14.79 -1.01 18.90
CA PRO A 178 16.19 -0.76 18.55
C PRO A 178 16.61 -1.47 17.24
N LEU A 179 17.43 -0.81 16.41
CA LEU A 179 17.86 -1.32 15.09
C LEU A 179 18.37 -2.78 15.13
N ARG A 180 19.07 -3.17 16.19
CA ARG A 180 19.53 -4.56 16.39
C ARG A 180 18.40 -5.60 16.34
N LYS A 181 17.19 -5.26 16.80
CA LYS A 181 16.00 -6.13 16.74
C LYS A 181 15.37 -6.18 15.34
N PHE A 182 15.75 -5.26 14.46
CA PHE A 182 15.30 -5.22 13.07
C PHE A 182 16.22 -6.00 12.11
N LEU A 183 17.49 -6.21 12.48
CA LEU A 183 18.43 -6.99 11.65
C LEU A 183 17.91 -8.38 11.22
N PRO A 184 17.14 -9.14 12.04
CA PRO A 184 16.53 -10.38 11.57
C PRO A 184 15.56 -10.22 10.39
N VAL A 185 14.92 -9.05 10.25
CA VAL A 185 14.09 -8.74 9.07
C VAL A 185 14.98 -8.60 7.84
N ILE A 186 16.16 -7.98 7.98
CA ILE A 186 17.15 -7.88 6.89
C ILE A 186 17.66 -9.27 6.49
N ASP A 187 17.95 -10.14 7.44
CA ASP A 187 18.33 -11.54 7.17
C ASP A 187 17.19 -12.30 6.45
N GLU A 188 15.94 -12.02 6.83
CA GLU A 188 14.77 -12.56 6.14
C GLU A 188 14.67 -12.08 4.69
N LEU A 189 15.07 -10.85 4.37
CA LEU A 189 15.06 -10.34 2.98
C LEU A 189 16.02 -11.11 2.05
N VAL A 190 17.10 -11.67 2.59
CA VAL A 190 18.04 -12.51 1.81
C VAL A 190 17.55 -13.95 1.73
N THR A 191 17.14 -14.52 2.86
CA THR A 191 16.73 -15.93 2.94
C THR A 191 15.36 -16.20 2.34
N LYS A 192 14.48 -15.20 2.34
CA LYS A 192 13.17 -15.18 1.71
C LYS A 192 13.07 -13.89 0.88
N PRO A 193 13.59 -13.91 -0.36
CA PRO A 193 13.56 -12.74 -1.22
C PRO A 193 12.15 -12.14 -1.35
N LEU A 194 12.10 -10.83 -1.53
CA LEU A 194 10.85 -10.16 -1.88
C LEU A 194 10.49 -10.52 -3.33
N PRO A 195 9.20 -10.56 -3.69
CA PRO A 195 8.80 -10.83 -5.07
C PRO A 195 9.50 -9.86 -6.03
N GLU A 196 9.94 -10.33 -7.19
CA GLU A 196 10.67 -9.55 -8.21
C GLU A 196 12.05 -9.01 -7.77
N PHE A 197 12.53 -9.31 -6.56
CA PHE A 197 13.80 -8.79 -6.07
C PHE A 197 14.75 -9.89 -5.62
N SER A 198 16.03 -9.75 -5.98
CA SER A 198 17.13 -10.47 -5.35
C SER A 198 17.87 -9.55 -4.40
N SER A 199 18.28 -10.05 -3.24
CA SER A 199 18.92 -9.25 -2.19
C SER A 199 20.15 -9.93 -1.64
N GLU A 200 21.22 -9.15 -1.46
CA GLU A 200 22.48 -9.58 -0.85
C GLU A 200 22.89 -8.60 0.25
N LYS A 201 23.31 -9.11 1.41
CA LYS A 201 23.78 -8.29 2.52
C LYS A 201 25.26 -7.94 2.35
N ASN A 202 25.58 -6.70 2.64
CA ASN A 202 26.96 -6.26 2.86
C ASN A 202 27.08 -5.77 4.32
N ASP A 203 27.39 -6.70 5.22
CA ASP A 203 27.46 -6.41 6.66
C ASP A 203 28.61 -5.47 7.02
N GLY A 204 29.72 -5.48 6.26
CA GLY A 204 30.82 -4.54 6.48
C GLY A 204 30.46 -3.08 6.21
N ALA A 205 29.47 -2.84 5.34
CA ALA A 205 29.00 -1.51 4.96
C ALA A 205 27.55 -1.24 5.40
N GLU A 206 26.98 -2.12 6.23
CA GLU A 206 25.61 -2.06 6.77
C GLU A 206 24.53 -1.69 5.73
N ASN A 207 24.58 -2.33 4.56
CA ASN A 207 23.62 -2.10 3.48
C ASN A 207 23.17 -3.39 2.80
N LEU A 208 21.99 -3.30 2.20
CA LEU A 208 21.40 -4.33 1.37
C LEU A 208 21.59 -3.94 -0.10
N SER A 209 22.24 -4.80 -0.85
CA SER A 209 22.28 -4.75 -2.30
C SER A 209 21.03 -5.41 -2.86
N VAL A 210 20.24 -4.69 -3.64
CA VAL A 210 18.98 -5.18 -4.23
C VAL A 210 19.04 -5.04 -5.74
N ILE A 211 18.61 -6.08 -6.44
CA ILE A 211 18.50 -6.12 -7.91
C ILE A 211 17.06 -6.50 -8.26
N LEU A 212 16.45 -5.78 -9.19
CA LEU A 212 15.16 -6.16 -9.78
C LEU A 212 15.40 -7.34 -10.74
N ILE A 213 14.73 -8.45 -10.47
CA ILE A 213 14.81 -9.69 -11.24
C ILE A 213 13.44 -9.94 -11.90
N GLY A 214 13.18 -9.25 -13.01
CA GLY A 214 11.91 -9.33 -13.72
C GLY A 214 11.80 -8.28 -14.80
#